data_AF-A0A6A3LLG3-F1
#
_entry.id   AF-A0A6A3LLG3-F1
#
_cell.length_a   1.000
_cell.length_b   1.000
_cell.length_c   1.000
_cell.angle_alpha   90.00
_cell.angle_beta   90.00
_cell.angle_gamma   90.00
#
_symmetry.space_group_name_H-M   'P 1'
#
loop_
_entity.id
_entity.type
_entity.pdbx_description
1 polymer ?
#
loop_
_entity_poly.entity_id
_entity_poly.type
_entity_poly.pdbx_seq_one_letter_code
_entity_poly.pdbx_strand_id
1 'polypeptide(L)'
;MAMHSKKKLRRSPSVTSSSSDSSDSSDSSSSSSSSSSSSDGEDSDTCTASKGPRFPPVPAPVYPPKVQRVVHSAKKKHRSDIDPEAWNREGFAGSGVCDLPLDESNPVKREHCSELSVKRFIDEYERPEVPVVIDGIPEAEGWGALKHWSLKKLRKNYKRVMLKCGEDDNGKSIRMKFKYFMTYLNQQTDDSPLYIFDSTFDDHKDTKPLLDDYKVPKYFPEDLFSLVGEDRRPPYRWFLVGPNRSGTTLHLDPLGTSAWNTLIVGRKRWVLFPPHLPKNLVNGKKHVRGDEDDEAVNYFMDLLPRLKRANPPETLQCIEFMQYPGETVYIPGGWWHAVFNVDDTVAVTQNYCSSQNFPAVWRKTRGGRKRMAGKWLNKLETHNPELAALATELNRKDKYVMYSKERSSKKSSSSSSHKRKKKSSDSEDELQESSRDSHHSGKKKKKCCS
;
A
#
# COMPACT_ATOMS: atom_id res chain seq x y z
N MET A 1 -48.34 39.22 -13.43
CA MET A 1 -48.26 40.20 -12.32
C MET A 1 -46.89 40.03 -11.66
N ALA A 2 -45.79 40.56 -12.20
CA ALA A 2 -45.38 41.97 -12.30
C ALA A 2 -45.15 42.64 -10.94
N MET A 3 -43.87 42.90 -10.63
CA MET A 3 -43.23 44.09 -9.99
C MET A 3 -42.05 43.60 -9.11
N HIS A 4 -40.80 43.54 -9.59
CA HIS A 4 -39.81 44.61 -9.78
C HIS A 4 -39.49 45.48 -8.54
N SER A 5 -38.25 45.40 -8.06
CA SER A 5 -37.38 46.59 -7.97
C SER A 5 -35.88 46.27 -7.94
N LYS A 6 -35.19 46.85 -8.92
CA LYS A 6 -33.74 47.02 -9.08
C LYS A 6 -33.30 48.34 -8.41
N LYS A 7 -32.01 48.44 -8.08
CA LYS A 7 -31.04 49.56 -8.33
C LYS A 7 -29.85 49.39 -7.35
N LYS A 8 -28.57 49.67 -7.65
CA LYS A 8 -27.94 50.44 -8.75
C LYS A 8 -26.42 50.15 -8.78
N LEU A 9 -25.85 50.10 -9.98
CA LEU A 9 -24.43 50.24 -10.32
C LEU A 9 -23.87 51.65 -10.00
N ARG A 10 -22.54 51.75 -9.81
CA ARG A 10 -21.62 52.75 -10.41
C ARG A 10 -20.16 52.32 -10.10
N ARG A 11 -19.38 51.88 -11.09
CA ARG A 11 -18.52 52.60 -12.08
C ARG A 11 -17.12 52.99 -11.55
N SER A 12 -16.11 52.36 -12.14
CA SER A 12 -14.69 52.77 -12.25
C SER A 12 -14.52 54.06 -13.07
N PRO A 13 -13.32 54.69 -13.03
CA PRO A 13 -12.33 54.59 -14.11
C PRO A 13 -10.87 54.48 -13.58
N SER A 14 -10.02 53.54 -14.03
CA SER A 14 -9.03 53.61 -15.13
C SER A 14 -8.16 54.87 -15.20
N VAL A 15 -6.83 54.72 -15.36
CA VAL A 15 -5.94 55.37 -16.37
C VAL A 15 -4.43 55.09 -16.09
N THR A 16 -3.79 54.43 -17.09
CA THR A 16 -2.40 54.53 -17.66
C THR A 16 -1.15 54.45 -16.77
N SER A 17 -0.21 53.51 -16.95
CA SER A 17 0.80 53.30 -18.02
C SER A 17 1.93 54.34 -18.09
N SER A 18 3.17 53.93 -17.81
CA SER A 18 4.35 54.20 -18.65
C SER A 18 5.63 53.60 -18.07
N SER A 19 6.53 53.27 -18.98
CA SER A 19 7.79 52.54 -18.92
C SER A 19 9.04 53.41 -18.71
N SER A 20 10.16 52.70 -18.55
CA SER A 20 11.56 52.98 -18.98
C SER A 20 12.52 53.83 -18.12
N ASP A 21 13.67 53.16 -17.89
CA ASP A 21 15.06 53.62 -17.97
C ASP A 21 15.85 54.14 -16.74
N SER A 22 16.76 53.24 -16.30
CA SER A 22 18.23 53.35 -16.37
C SER A 22 19.05 54.15 -15.35
N SER A 23 20.12 53.45 -14.91
CA SER A 23 21.44 53.87 -14.42
C SER A 23 21.54 54.69 -13.12
N ASP A 24 22.27 54.20 -12.12
CA ASP A 24 23.73 54.40 -12.09
C ASP A 24 24.45 53.53 -11.03
N SER A 25 25.75 53.46 -11.21
CA SER A 25 26.73 52.50 -10.70
C SER A 25 27.48 53.01 -9.47
N SER A 26 28.05 52.11 -8.65
CA SER A 26 29.39 52.31 -8.06
C SER A 26 29.94 51.04 -7.42
N ASP A 27 31.12 50.67 -7.94
CA ASP A 27 32.00 49.57 -7.56
C ASP A 27 32.55 49.64 -6.13
N SER A 28 32.94 48.47 -5.61
CA SER A 28 34.15 48.29 -4.81
C SER A 28 34.67 46.88 -4.99
N SER A 29 35.81 46.80 -5.67
CA SER A 29 36.55 45.62 -6.06
C SER A 29 37.56 45.18 -5.00
N SER A 30 37.74 43.87 -4.85
CA SER A 30 39.02 43.29 -4.43
C SER A 30 39.18 41.89 -5.06
N SER A 31 40.04 41.86 -6.08
CA SER A 31 40.82 40.73 -6.62
C SER A 31 41.38 39.83 -5.51
N SER A 32 41.71 38.54 -5.67
CA SER A 32 41.91 37.65 -6.82
C SER A 32 42.25 36.27 -6.25
N SER A 33 41.85 35.17 -6.90
CA SER A 33 42.77 34.12 -7.38
C SER A 33 41.99 32.90 -7.86
N SER A 34 42.26 32.57 -9.10
CA SER A 34 41.81 31.39 -9.83
C SER A 34 42.61 30.16 -9.40
N SER A 35 41.90 29.08 -9.07
CA SER A 35 42.43 27.72 -9.17
C SER A 35 41.31 26.78 -9.64
N SER A 36 41.42 26.39 -10.89
CA SER A 36 40.74 25.25 -11.50
C SER A 36 41.22 23.95 -10.84
N SER A 37 40.31 23.15 -10.30
CA SER A 37 40.56 21.74 -10.02
C SER A 37 39.28 20.93 -10.22
N SER A 38 39.17 20.35 -11.40
CA SER A 38 38.43 19.12 -11.68
C SER A 38 38.76 18.08 -10.61
N SER A 39 37.75 17.60 -9.90
CA SER A 39 37.87 16.43 -9.02
C SER A 39 36.65 15.56 -9.26
N ASP A 40 36.83 14.50 -10.04
CA ASP A 40 35.98 13.32 -9.99
C ASP A 40 36.04 12.77 -8.56
N GLY A 41 34.97 12.99 -7.80
CA GLY A 41 34.80 12.42 -6.48
C GLY A 41 34.09 11.08 -6.59
N GLU A 42 34.87 10.00 -6.62
CA GLU A 42 34.37 8.68 -6.25
C GLU A 42 33.87 8.75 -4.80
N ASP A 43 32.56 8.63 -4.60
CA ASP A 43 31.91 8.50 -3.28
C ASP A 43 32.38 7.20 -2.60
N SER A 44 33.54 7.26 -1.95
CA SER A 44 34.00 6.26 -1.00
C SER A 44 33.44 6.57 0.40
N ASP A 45 32.11 6.42 0.53
CA ASP A 45 31.44 6.38 1.83
C ASP A 45 31.84 5.08 2.53
N THR A 46 32.98 5.13 3.22
CA THR A 46 33.40 4.12 4.18
C THR A 46 32.44 4.16 5.36
N CYS A 47 31.57 3.14 5.44
CA CYS A 47 30.65 2.90 6.55
C CYS A 47 31.46 2.66 7.83
N THR A 48 31.81 3.74 8.54
CA THR A 48 32.20 3.66 9.93
C THR A 48 30.92 3.51 10.73
N ALA A 49 30.72 2.33 11.33
CA ALA A 49 29.58 2.06 12.20
C ALA A 49 29.64 2.99 13.43
N SER A 50 28.99 4.14 13.32
CA SER A 50 28.67 5.00 14.45
C SER A 50 27.98 4.16 15.52
N LYS A 51 28.51 4.16 16.75
CA LYS A 51 27.91 3.46 17.91
C LYS A 51 26.64 4.15 18.45
N GLY A 52 26.13 5.18 17.78
CA GLY A 52 24.93 5.93 18.17
C GLY A 52 23.86 5.95 17.07
N PRO A 53 22.61 6.31 17.41
CA PRO A 53 21.51 6.41 16.46
C PRO A 53 21.85 7.40 15.35
N ARG A 54 21.36 7.12 14.13
CA ARG A 54 21.65 7.93 12.94
C ARG A 54 21.09 9.35 13.05
N PHE A 55 20.00 9.51 13.80
CA PHE A 55 19.32 10.77 14.03
C PHE A 55 19.21 11.07 15.53
N PRO A 56 18.92 12.34 15.92
CA PRO A 56 18.77 12.71 17.32
C PRO A 56 17.82 11.76 18.06
N PRO A 57 18.24 11.18 19.21
CA PRO A 57 17.42 10.20 19.90
C PRO A 57 16.17 10.87 20.50
N VAL A 58 15.01 10.27 20.24
CA VAL A 58 13.78 10.59 20.96
C VAL A 58 13.55 9.51 22.01
N PRO A 59 13.42 9.86 23.31
CA PRO A 59 13.22 8.88 24.38
C PRO A 59 11.99 8.02 24.12
N ALA A 60 12.12 6.71 24.35
CA ALA A 60 11.00 5.80 24.24
C ALA A 60 9.89 6.20 25.24
N PRO A 61 8.61 6.15 24.83
CA PRO A 61 7.50 6.55 25.68
C PRO A 61 7.29 5.57 26.85
N VAL A 62 6.86 6.10 27.99
CA VAL A 62 6.45 5.30 29.15
C VAL A 62 4.96 5.02 29.06
N TYR A 63 4.61 3.77 28.77
CA TYR A 63 3.22 3.34 28.70
C TYR A 63 2.68 2.86 30.05
N PRO A 64 1.35 2.93 30.27
CA PRO A 64 0.71 2.20 31.36
C PRO A 64 1.07 0.70 31.32
N PRO A 65 1.27 0.00 32.46
CA PRO A 65 1.84 -1.35 32.47
C PRO A 65 1.15 -2.36 31.56
N LYS A 66 -0.17 -2.25 31.40
CA LYS A 66 -0.96 -3.12 30.51
C LYS A 66 -0.73 -2.81 29.03
N VAL A 67 -0.58 -1.53 28.67
CA VAL A 67 -0.26 -1.11 27.30
C VAL A 67 1.17 -1.56 26.97
N GLN A 68 2.13 -1.28 27.86
CA GLN A 68 3.53 -1.72 27.72
C GLN A 68 3.62 -3.21 27.37
N ARG A 69 2.98 -4.07 28.18
CA ARG A 69 3.01 -5.52 27.99
C ARG A 69 2.43 -5.97 26.63
N VAL A 70 1.31 -5.36 26.22
CA VAL A 70 0.62 -5.71 24.98
C VAL A 70 1.42 -5.26 23.76
N VAL A 71 1.94 -4.03 23.79
CA VAL A 71 2.79 -3.48 22.71
C VAL A 71 4.07 -4.29 22.61
N HIS A 72 4.76 -4.53 23.72
CA HIS A 72 5.98 -5.35 23.74
C HIS A 72 5.73 -6.76 23.17
N SER A 73 4.64 -7.41 23.55
CA SER A 73 4.29 -8.73 22.99
C SER A 73 3.99 -8.68 21.49
N ALA A 74 3.32 -7.63 21.02
CA ALA A 74 3.03 -7.45 19.60
C ALA A 74 4.32 -7.21 18.80
N LYS A 75 5.18 -6.30 19.28
CA LYS A 75 6.50 -6.02 18.70
C LYS A 75 7.35 -7.28 18.56
N LYS A 76 7.55 -8.00 19.66
CA LYS A 76 8.37 -9.23 19.70
C LYS A 76 7.86 -10.31 18.73
N LYS A 77 6.55 -10.41 18.54
CA LYS A 77 5.96 -11.36 17.59
C LYS A 77 6.10 -10.90 16.14
N HIS A 78 5.98 -9.59 15.90
CA HIS A 78 5.98 -9.03 14.55
C HIS A 78 7.38 -8.94 13.94
N ARG A 79 8.36 -8.51 14.74
CA ARG A 79 9.78 -8.46 14.39
C ARG A 79 10.56 -9.25 15.42
N SER A 80 10.59 -10.58 15.26
CA SER A 80 11.35 -11.47 16.14
C SER A 80 12.86 -11.26 16.03
N ASP A 81 13.29 -10.58 14.95
CA ASP A 81 14.66 -10.20 14.64
C ASP A 81 15.15 -8.94 15.37
N ILE A 82 14.24 -8.16 15.98
CA ILE A 82 14.57 -6.92 16.69
C ILE A 82 14.11 -7.02 18.15
N ASP A 83 14.99 -6.66 19.08
CA ASP A 83 14.59 -6.48 20.48
C ASP A 83 13.52 -5.39 20.58
N PRO A 84 12.36 -5.61 21.24
CA PRO A 84 11.32 -4.59 21.39
C PRO A 84 11.78 -3.20 21.89
N GLU A 85 12.90 -3.14 22.61
CA GLU A 85 13.53 -1.88 23.08
C GLU A 85 14.38 -1.18 22.02
N ALA A 86 14.78 -1.89 20.96
CA ALA A 86 15.59 -1.38 19.84
C ALA A 86 14.78 -0.98 18.60
N TRP A 87 13.46 -0.81 18.73
CA TRP A 87 12.55 -0.43 17.63
C TRP A 87 12.71 1.01 17.12
N ASN A 88 13.52 1.82 17.79
CA ASN A 88 13.84 3.21 17.45
C ASN A 88 15.35 3.40 17.26
N ARG A 89 16.08 2.33 16.93
CA ARG A 89 17.55 2.30 16.81
C ARG A 89 18.10 3.28 15.77
N GLU A 90 17.34 3.55 14.71
CA GLU A 90 17.74 4.50 13.66
C GLU A 90 17.46 5.94 14.07
N GLY A 91 16.42 6.14 14.89
CA GLY A 91 16.06 7.44 15.45
C GLY A 91 15.19 8.27 14.52
N PHE A 92 14.43 7.67 13.60
CA PHE A 92 13.61 8.41 12.63
C PHE A 92 12.55 9.29 13.29
N ALA A 93 12.17 9.03 14.53
CA ALA A 93 11.29 9.92 15.29
C ALA A 93 11.89 11.32 15.54
N GLY A 94 13.22 11.44 15.59
CA GLY A 94 13.93 12.71 15.74
C GLY A 94 14.42 13.31 14.44
N SER A 95 14.02 12.76 13.29
CA SER A 95 14.39 13.24 11.97
C SER A 95 13.23 13.96 11.26
N GLY A 96 13.52 14.64 10.15
CA GLY A 96 12.53 15.22 9.24
C GLY A 96 12.02 14.24 8.18
N VAL A 97 12.01 12.92 8.43
CA VAL A 97 11.63 11.90 7.44
C VAL A 97 10.22 12.11 6.86
N CYS A 98 9.30 12.60 7.68
CA CYS A 98 7.93 12.91 7.27
C CYS A 98 7.84 14.18 6.40
N ASP A 99 8.85 15.05 6.44
CA ASP A 99 8.86 16.35 5.76
C ASP A 99 9.78 16.36 4.53
N LEU A 100 10.26 15.18 4.11
CA LEU A 100 11.09 15.06 2.92
C LEU A 100 10.36 15.57 1.67
N PRO A 101 11.07 16.28 0.77
CA PRO A 101 10.48 16.79 -0.46
C PRO A 101 10.02 15.66 -1.38
N LEU A 102 9.00 15.96 -2.18
CA LEU A 102 8.51 15.10 -3.25
C LEU A 102 9.31 15.33 -4.52
N ASP A 103 9.45 14.26 -5.30
CA ASP A 103 9.91 14.37 -6.68
C ASP A 103 8.74 14.71 -7.60
N GLU A 104 8.77 15.90 -8.18
CA GLU A 104 7.72 16.43 -9.05
C GLU A 104 8.01 16.23 -10.55
N SER A 105 9.07 15.50 -10.90
CA SER A 105 9.49 15.31 -12.30
C SER A 105 8.49 14.55 -13.17
N ASN A 106 7.67 13.70 -12.56
CA ASN A 106 6.65 12.90 -13.24
C ASN A 106 5.38 12.81 -12.38
N PRO A 107 4.53 13.85 -12.45
CA PRO A 107 3.37 13.97 -11.57
C PRO A 107 2.28 12.94 -11.92
N VAL A 108 1.58 12.47 -10.89
CA VAL A 108 0.37 11.67 -11.09
C VAL A 108 -0.76 12.54 -11.66
N LYS A 109 -1.59 11.96 -12.53
CA LYS A 109 -2.83 12.61 -12.96
C LYS A 109 -3.78 12.78 -11.78
N ARG A 110 -4.44 13.93 -11.71
CA ARG A 110 -5.47 14.25 -10.70
C ARG A 110 -6.75 14.69 -11.38
N GLU A 111 -7.87 14.17 -10.91
CA GLU A 111 -9.22 14.51 -11.37
C GLU A 111 -10.12 14.81 -10.17
N HIS A 112 -11.15 15.63 -10.36
CA HIS A 112 -12.21 15.76 -9.38
C HIS A 112 -13.42 14.91 -9.77
N CYS A 113 -14.07 14.25 -8.80
CA CYS A 113 -15.12 13.27 -9.07
C CYS A 113 -16.40 13.85 -9.72
N SER A 114 -16.58 15.16 -9.67
CA SER A 114 -17.68 15.88 -10.35
C SER A 114 -17.43 16.05 -11.85
N GLU A 115 -16.18 16.01 -12.29
CA GLU A 115 -15.77 16.23 -13.68
C GLU A 115 -15.42 14.91 -14.38
N LEU A 116 -15.07 13.88 -13.60
CA LEU A 116 -14.76 12.55 -14.11
C LEU A 116 -16.00 11.65 -14.12
N SER A 117 -16.53 11.38 -15.32
CA SER A 117 -17.57 10.35 -15.50
C SER A 117 -16.99 8.94 -15.41
N VAL A 118 -17.83 7.94 -15.11
CA VAL A 118 -17.39 6.52 -15.07
C VAL A 118 -16.86 6.06 -16.43
N LYS A 119 -17.50 6.49 -17.52
CA LYS A 119 -17.03 6.16 -18.88
C LYS A 119 -15.64 6.74 -19.14
N ARG A 120 -15.40 8.02 -18.79
CA ARG A 120 -14.08 8.64 -18.90
C ARG A 120 -13.05 7.90 -18.05
N PHE A 121 -13.41 7.58 -16.80
CA PHE A 121 -12.53 6.80 -15.92
C PHE A 121 -12.07 5.48 -16.58
N ILE A 122 -13.01 4.73 -17.16
CA ILE A 122 -12.71 3.46 -17.83
C ILE A 122 -11.83 3.68 -19.06
N ASP A 123 -12.18 4.63 -19.92
CA ASP A 123 -11.50 4.85 -21.20
C ASP A 123 -10.09 5.47 -21.03
N GLU A 124 -9.91 6.37 -20.06
CA GLU A 124 -8.70 7.16 -19.88
C GLU A 124 -7.74 6.59 -18.82
N TYR A 125 -8.21 5.72 -17.91
CA TYR A 125 -7.41 5.23 -16.78
C TYR A 125 -7.48 3.71 -16.60
N GLU A 126 -8.67 3.12 -16.44
CA GLU A 126 -8.77 1.69 -16.12
C GLU A 126 -8.31 0.79 -17.28
N ARG A 127 -8.85 1.00 -18.48
CA ARG A 127 -8.50 0.24 -19.69
C ARG A 127 -7.04 0.46 -20.13
N PRO A 128 -6.49 1.68 -20.16
CA PRO A 128 -5.09 1.89 -20.50
C PRO A 128 -4.11 1.62 -19.34
N GLU A 129 -4.61 1.18 -18.17
CA GLU A 129 -3.81 0.86 -16.98
C GLU A 129 -2.97 2.05 -16.47
N VAL A 130 -3.59 3.23 -16.36
CA VAL A 130 -2.96 4.48 -15.91
C VAL A 130 -3.42 4.85 -14.49
N PRO A 131 -2.51 5.03 -13.51
CA PRO A 131 -2.85 5.50 -12.17
C PRO A 131 -3.46 6.90 -12.18
N VAL A 132 -4.38 7.15 -11.26
CA VAL A 132 -5.00 8.47 -11.07
C VAL A 132 -5.39 8.70 -9.63
N VAL A 133 -5.33 9.95 -9.19
CA VAL A 133 -5.92 10.39 -7.93
C VAL A 133 -7.24 11.10 -8.22
N ILE A 134 -8.30 10.68 -7.56
CA ILE A 134 -9.66 11.21 -7.73
C ILE A 134 -10.10 11.87 -6.43
N ASP A 135 -10.33 13.17 -6.47
CA ASP A 135 -10.74 13.97 -5.31
C ASP A 135 -12.27 14.04 -5.15
N GLY A 136 -12.72 14.20 -3.90
CA GLY A 136 -14.10 14.50 -3.52
C GLY A 136 -15.10 13.34 -3.51
N ILE A 137 -14.65 12.09 -3.70
CA ILE A 137 -15.55 10.92 -3.73
C ILE A 137 -16.34 10.77 -2.42
N PRO A 138 -15.71 10.76 -1.23
CA PRO A 138 -16.44 10.58 0.02
C PRO A 138 -17.53 11.64 0.24
N GLU A 139 -17.26 12.88 -0.14
CA GLU A 139 -18.18 14.02 -0.04
C GLU A 139 -19.36 13.84 -0.99
N ALA A 140 -19.07 13.57 -2.28
CA ALA A 140 -20.08 13.44 -3.32
C ALA A 140 -21.00 12.23 -3.11
N GLU A 141 -20.48 11.14 -2.55
CA GLU A 141 -21.25 9.91 -2.29
C GLU A 141 -21.83 9.81 -0.87
N GLY A 142 -21.58 10.84 -0.04
CA GLY A 142 -22.16 10.99 1.29
C GLY A 142 -21.65 9.97 2.30
N TRP A 143 -20.34 9.70 2.32
CA TRP A 143 -19.72 8.75 3.25
C TRP A 143 -19.85 9.19 4.71
N GLY A 144 -20.32 8.30 5.57
CA GLY A 144 -20.35 8.50 7.03
C GLY A 144 -18.95 8.66 7.64
N ALA A 145 -17.94 8.10 6.99
CA ALA A 145 -16.54 8.13 7.41
C ALA A 145 -16.03 9.55 7.64
N LEU A 146 -16.42 10.52 6.80
CA LEU A 146 -16.03 11.94 6.98
C LEU A 146 -16.46 12.51 8.34
N LYS A 147 -17.55 12.00 8.90
CA LYS A 147 -18.06 12.40 10.22
C LYS A 147 -17.54 11.48 11.32
N HIS A 148 -17.39 10.20 11.07
CA HIS A 148 -17.19 9.19 12.11
C HIS A 148 -15.73 8.74 12.29
N TRP A 149 -14.89 8.85 11.27
CA TRP A 149 -13.55 8.26 11.23
C TRP A 149 -12.41 9.17 11.71
N SER A 150 -12.71 10.15 12.55
CA SER A 150 -11.64 10.79 13.34
C SER A 150 -11.05 9.81 14.35
N LEU A 151 -9.73 9.87 14.59
CA LEU A 151 -9.04 9.05 15.59
C LEU A 151 -9.73 9.06 16.97
N LYS A 152 -10.22 10.23 17.40
CA LYS A 152 -10.96 10.40 18.66
C LYS A 152 -12.28 9.62 18.68
N LYS A 153 -13.10 9.72 17.63
CA LYS A 153 -14.41 9.03 17.55
C LYS A 153 -14.23 7.53 17.38
N LEU A 154 -13.31 7.09 16.53
CA LEU A 154 -12.96 5.68 16.38
C LEU A 154 -12.51 5.09 17.71
N ARG A 155 -11.61 5.78 18.44
CA ARG A 155 -11.14 5.32 19.75
C ARG A 155 -12.31 5.17 20.73
N LYS A 156 -13.29 6.08 20.71
CA LYS A 156 -14.47 6.03 21.58
C LYS A 156 -15.35 4.82 21.26
N ASN A 157 -15.68 4.64 19.99
CA ASN A 157 -16.69 3.68 19.52
C ASN A 157 -16.14 2.24 19.48
N TYR A 158 -14.90 2.07 19.04
CA TYR A 158 -14.30 0.76 18.79
C TYR A 158 -13.26 0.34 19.84
N LYS A 159 -13.21 0.99 21.02
CA LYS A 159 -12.14 0.83 22.03
C LYS A 159 -11.79 -0.61 22.42
N ARG A 160 -12.74 -1.56 22.33
CA ARG A 160 -12.59 -2.96 22.77
C ARG A 160 -12.31 -3.95 21.65
N VAL A 161 -12.52 -3.56 20.38
CA VAL A 161 -12.39 -4.46 19.24
C VAL A 161 -10.92 -4.83 19.00
N MET A 162 -10.69 -6.04 18.48
CA MET A 162 -9.35 -6.58 18.21
C MET A 162 -9.05 -6.46 16.71
N LEU A 163 -8.21 -5.50 16.36
CA LEU A 163 -7.78 -5.30 14.97
C LEU A 163 -6.39 -5.87 14.75
N LYS A 164 -6.17 -6.45 13.57
CA LYS A 164 -4.86 -6.91 13.10
C LYS A 164 -3.92 -5.72 12.95
N CYS A 165 -2.78 -5.77 13.63
CA CYS A 165 -1.75 -4.73 13.63
C CYS A 165 -0.34 -5.25 13.29
N GLY A 166 -0.27 -6.46 12.75
CA GLY A 166 0.98 -7.14 12.38
C GLY A 166 0.73 -8.62 12.09
N GLU A 167 1.80 -9.31 11.71
CA GLU A 167 1.85 -10.75 11.49
C GLU A 167 3.16 -11.30 12.08
N ASP A 168 3.14 -12.53 12.59
CA ASP A 168 4.35 -13.21 13.03
C ASP A 168 5.10 -13.90 11.88
N ASP A 169 6.26 -14.50 12.18
CA ASP A 169 7.11 -15.19 11.20
C ASP A 169 6.41 -16.35 10.47
N ASN A 170 5.29 -16.85 11.00
CA ASN A 170 4.49 -17.92 10.40
C ASN A 170 3.26 -17.38 9.65
N GLY A 171 3.12 -16.06 9.52
CA GLY A 171 1.97 -15.40 8.90
C GLY A 171 0.72 -15.36 9.79
N LYS A 172 0.84 -15.66 11.09
CA LYS A 172 -0.32 -15.59 12.00
C LYS A 172 -0.58 -14.14 12.38
N SER A 173 -1.83 -13.71 12.28
CA SER A 173 -2.23 -12.34 12.60
C SER A 173 -1.98 -12.00 14.07
N ILE A 174 -1.30 -10.88 14.30
CA ILE A 174 -1.15 -10.26 15.61
C ILE A 174 -2.25 -9.22 15.73
N ARG A 175 -3.10 -9.36 16.77
CA ARG A 175 -4.23 -8.47 17.01
C ARG A 175 -4.08 -7.73 18.33
N MET A 176 -4.54 -6.49 18.37
CA MET A 176 -4.51 -5.64 19.55
C MET A 176 -5.86 -4.95 19.76
N LYS A 177 -6.27 -4.76 21.03
CA LYS A 177 -7.46 -3.94 21.32
C LYS A 177 -7.21 -2.52 20.85
N PHE A 178 -8.18 -1.95 20.14
CA PHE A 178 -8.01 -0.65 19.52
C PHE A 178 -7.61 0.46 20.50
N LYS A 179 -8.11 0.46 21.75
CA LYS A 179 -7.67 1.44 22.76
C LYS A 179 -6.18 1.38 23.13
N TYR A 180 -5.56 0.20 23.04
CA TYR A 180 -4.13 0.03 23.32
C TYR A 180 -3.32 0.51 22.14
N PHE A 181 -3.75 0.15 20.92
CA PHE A 181 -3.16 0.66 19.69
C PHE A 181 -3.24 2.19 19.62
N MET A 182 -4.37 2.78 19.97
CA MET A 182 -4.53 4.23 20.03
C MET A 182 -3.71 4.91 21.14
N THR A 183 -3.25 4.18 22.15
CA THR A 183 -2.32 4.75 23.15
C THR A 183 -0.89 4.68 22.62
N TYR A 184 -0.55 3.57 21.96
CA TYR A 184 0.71 3.38 21.23
C TYR A 184 0.90 4.43 20.12
N LEU A 185 -0.07 4.56 19.21
CA LEU A 185 -0.04 5.49 18.08
C LEU A 185 0.28 6.93 18.50
N ASN A 186 -0.31 7.41 19.60
CA ASN A 186 -0.13 8.80 20.06
C ASN A 186 1.22 9.09 20.73
N GLN A 187 2.01 8.08 21.08
CA GLN A 187 3.21 8.25 21.92
C GLN A 187 4.46 7.58 21.35
N GLN A 188 4.30 6.65 20.41
CA GLN A 188 5.40 5.85 19.87
C GLN A 188 6.49 6.71 19.22
N THR A 189 7.72 6.21 19.31
CA THR A 189 8.92 6.81 18.69
C THR A 189 9.64 5.78 17.82
N ASP A 190 8.92 4.75 17.35
CA ASP A 190 9.47 3.64 16.60
C ASP A 190 9.85 4.10 15.18
N ASP A 191 10.87 3.45 14.61
CA ASP A 191 11.36 3.71 13.25
C ASP A 191 10.30 3.31 12.21
N SER A 192 9.83 2.06 12.27
CA SER A 192 8.68 1.53 11.53
C SER A 192 7.60 1.06 12.52
N PRO A 193 6.61 1.89 12.86
CA PRO A 193 5.60 1.56 13.86
C PRO A 193 4.64 0.43 13.43
N LEU A 194 4.07 -0.28 14.39
CA LEU A 194 2.97 -1.22 14.15
C LEU A 194 1.81 -0.51 13.42
N TYR A 195 1.22 -1.20 12.45
CA TYR A 195 0.23 -0.63 11.54
C TYR A 195 -1.04 -1.49 11.54
N ILE A 196 -2.21 -0.91 11.84
CA ILE A 196 -3.47 -1.63 11.67
C ILE A 196 -3.75 -1.78 10.17
N PHE A 197 -3.87 -3.04 9.76
CA PHE A 197 -4.15 -3.47 8.40
C PHE A 197 -5.12 -4.66 8.49
N ASP A 198 -6.39 -4.39 8.79
CA ASP A 198 -7.38 -5.41 9.13
C ASP A 198 -8.29 -5.73 7.94
N SER A 199 -8.33 -6.99 7.53
CA SER A 199 -9.08 -7.49 6.38
C SER A 199 -10.37 -8.24 6.74
N THR A 200 -10.73 -8.23 8.02
CA THR A 200 -11.80 -9.07 8.61
C THR A 200 -12.77 -8.21 9.42
N PHE A 201 -12.70 -6.89 9.24
CA PHE A 201 -13.50 -5.95 10.01
C PHE A 201 -14.98 -6.05 9.66
N ASP A 202 -15.31 -6.61 8.51
CA ASP A 202 -16.66 -6.96 8.04
C ASP A 202 -17.19 -8.30 8.58
N ASP A 203 -16.30 -9.20 9.02
CA ASP A 203 -16.67 -10.50 9.60
C ASP A 203 -17.14 -10.40 11.06
N HIS A 204 -16.64 -9.41 11.79
CA HIS A 204 -16.92 -9.27 13.22
C HIS A 204 -18.05 -8.28 13.50
N LYS A 205 -19.07 -8.71 14.26
CA LYS A 205 -20.25 -7.91 14.62
C LYS A 205 -19.89 -6.52 15.19
N ASP A 206 -18.84 -6.42 15.97
CA ASP A 206 -18.44 -5.18 16.66
C ASP A 206 -17.69 -4.19 15.75
N THR A 207 -17.16 -4.63 14.62
CA THR A 207 -16.46 -3.78 13.63
C THR A 207 -17.24 -3.62 12.33
N LYS A 208 -18.21 -4.50 12.07
CA LYS A 208 -19.07 -4.47 10.88
C LYS A 208 -19.76 -3.11 10.65
N PRO A 209 -20.16 -2.31 11.67
CA PRO A 209 -20.69 -0.96 11.45
C PRO A 209 -19.73 0.00 10.73
N LEU A 210 -18.43 -0.29 10.62
CA LEU A 210 -17.51 0.45 9.76
C LEU A 210 -17.90 0.39 8.28
N LEU A 211 -18.62 -0.67 7.85
CA LEU A 211 -19.16 -0.76 6.49
C LEU A 211 -20.27 0.26 6.21
N ASP A 212 -20.96 0.73 7.24
CA ASP A 212 -22.04 1.71 7.09
C ASP A 212 -21.48 3.12 6.78
N ASP A 213 -20.17 3.32 7.01
CA ASP A 213 -19.50 4.61 6.89
C ASP A 213 -18.90 4.87 5.50
N TYR A 214 -18.85 3.89 4.61
CA TYR A 214 -18.35 4.08 3.25
C TYR A 214 -19.10 3.21 2.24
N LYS A 215 -18.90 3.51 0.95
CA LYS A 215 -19.42 2.71 -0.16
C LYS A 215 -18.28 2.41 -1.11
N VAL A 216 -18.38 1.36 -1.91
CA VAL A 216 -17.45 1.20 -3.03
C VAL A 216 -17.69 2.35 -4.01
N PRO A 217 -16.67 3.15 -4.38
CA PRO A 217 -16.86 4.27 -5.28
C PRO A 217 -17.49 3.87 -6.62
N LYS A 218 -18.27 4.76 -7.23
CA LYS A 218 -18.97 4.52 -8.52
C LYS A 218 -18.04 4.09 -9.67
N TYR A 219 -16.74 4.35 -9.57
CA TYR A 219 -15.72 3.99 -10.56
C TYR A 219 -15.33 2.52 -10.55
N PHE A 220 -15.66 1.79 -9.48
CA PHE A 220 -15.29 0.39 -9.30
C PHE A 220 -16.55 -0.49 -9.16
N PRO A 221 -17.48 -0.47 -10.15
CA PRO A 221 -18.79 -1.12 -10.02
C PRO A 221 -18.73 -2.64 -10.09
N GLU A 222 -17.65 -3.20 -10.64
CA GLU A 222 -17.48 -4.64 -10.79
C GLU A 222 -16.57 -5.22 -9.70
N ASP A 223 -17.00 -6.36 -9.15
CA ASP A 223 -16.19 -7.18 -8.26
C ASP A 223 -16.34 -8.65 -8.67
N LEU A 224 -15.61 -9.06 -9.71
CA LEU A 224 -15.75 -10.40 -10.31
C LEU A 224 -15.33 -11.53 -9.37
N PHE A 225 -14.54 -11.26 -8.33
CA PHE A 225 -14.22 -12.26 -7.30
C PHE A 225 -15.39 -12.56 -6.36
N SER A 226 -16.40 -11.68 -6.25
CA SER A 226 -17.62 -11.99 -5.51
C SER A 226 -18.31 -13.27 -6.01
N LEU A 227 -18.16 -13.60 -7.30
CA LEU A 227 -18.72 -14.81 -7.91
C LEU A 227 -18.20 -16.12 -7.31
N VAL A 228 -16.99 -16.13 -6.73
CA VAL A 228 -16.47 -17.34 -6.05
C VAL A 228 -17.05 -17.55 -4.65
N GLY A 229 -17.75 -16.54 -4.11
CA GLY A 229 -18.35 -16.49 -2.77
C GLY A 229 -17.40 -15.98 -1.69
N GLU A 230 -17.96 -15.33 -0.66
CA GLU A 230 -17.20 -14.66 0.41
C GLU A 230 -16.27 -15.62 1.17
N ASP A 231 -16.67 -16.87 1.43
CA ASP A 231 -15.81 -17.84 2.16
C ASP A 231 -14.57 -18.30 1.36
N ARG A 232 -14.57 -18.13 0.03
CA ARG A 232 -13.56 -18.71 -0.86
C ARG A 232 -12.76 -17.67 -1.63
N ARG A 233 -13.22 -16.41 -1.67
CA ARG A 233 -12.46 -15.32 -2.26
C ARG A 233 -11.24 -14.97 -1.38
N PRO A 234 -10.15 -14.45 -1.96
CA PRO A 234 -9.09 -13.84 -1.19
C PRO A 234 -9.61 -12.64 -0.38
N PRO A 235 -8.95 -12.28 0.75
CA PRO A 235 -9.14 -10.98 1.37
C PRO A 235 -8.95 -9.87 0.34
N TYR A 236 -9.84 -8.88 0.34
CA TYR A 236 -9.94 -7.91 -0.74
C TYR A 236 -10.26 -6.50 -0.26
N ARG A 237 -10.52 -6.31 1.03
CA ARG A 237 -10.80 -5.00 1.62
C ARG A 237 -10.07 -4.88 2.94
N TRP A 238 -9.55 -3.70 3.23
CA TRP A 238 -8.83 -3.44 4.47
C TRP A 238 -9.21 -2.10 5.07
N PHE A 239 -9.39 -2.11 6.39
CA PHE A 239 -9.45 -0.91 7.22
C PHE A 239 -8.07 -0.62 7.77
N LEU A 240 -7.57 0.61 7.55
CA LEU A 240 -6.19 0.98 7.84
C LEU A 240 -6.14 2.12 8.87
N VAL A 241 -5.35 1.93 9.93
CA VAL A 241 -5.02 2.98 10.90
C VAL A 241 -3.54 2.91 11.23
N GLY A 242 -2.78 3.91 10.79
CA GLY A 242 -1.32 3.89 10.87
C GLY A 242 -0.76 5.15 11.52
N PRO A 243 0.16 5.04 12.50
CA PRO A 243 0.93 6.18 12.97
C PRO A 243 1.82 6.75 11.86
N ASN A 244 2.29 7.99 12.02
CA ASN A 244 3.36 8.50 11.17
C ASN A 244 4.58 7.55 11.15
N ARG A 245 5.29 7.51 10.01
CA ARG A 245 6.39 6.58 9.69
C ARG A 245 6.01 5.13 9.35
N SER A 246 4.78 4.70 9.68
CA SER A 246 4.31 3.39 9.23
C SER A 246 4.04 3.39 7.71
N GLY A 247 3.90 2.22 7.10
CA GLY A 247 3.64 2.16 5.66
C GLY A 247 3.59 0.75 5.10
N THR A 248 3.69 0.66 3.79
CA THR A 248 3.78 -0.60 3.05
C THR A 248 4.93 -0.51 2.07
N THR A 249 5.80 -1.51 2.12
CA THR A 249 7.00 -1.61 1.29
C THR A 249 6.65 -1.79 -0.18
N LEU A 250 7.65 -1.66 -1.07
CA LEU A 250 7.44 -1.81 -2.50
C LEU A 250 6.88 -3.20 -2.85
N HIS A 251 5.69 -3.24 -3.44
CA HIS A 251 5.00 -4.50 -3.76
C HIS A 251 4.14 -4.40 -5.03
N LEU A 252 3.58 -5.55 -5.41
CA LEU A 252 2.53 -5.68 -6.42
C LEU A 252 1.30 -6.25 -5.72
N ASP A 253 0.13 -5.77 -6.12
CA ASP A 253 -1.12 -6.36 -5.67
C ASP A 253 -1.26 -7.83 -6.10
N PRO A 254 -1.80 -8.70 -5.23
CA PRO A 254 -1.87 -10.12 -5.47
C PRO A 254 -2.81 -10.45 -6.63
N LEU A 255 -2.51 -11.58 -7.31
CA LEU A 255 -3.32 -12.09 -8.43
C LEU A 255 -3.52 -11.09 -9.58
N GLY A 256 -2.75 -10.01 -9.67
CA GLY A 256 -2.87 -9.02 -10.74
C GLY A 256 -4.13 -8.14 -10.63
N THR A 257 -4.77 -8.09 -9.47
CA THR A 257 -5.90 -7.18 -9.22
C THR A 257 -5.46 -5.74 -9.31
N SER A 258 -6.40 -4.87 -9.68
CA SER A 258 -6.28 -3.44 -9.41
C SER A 258 -6.72 -3.13 -7.97
N ALA A 259 -6.39 -1.94 -7.48
CA ALA A 259 -6.82 -1.48 -6.17
C ALA A 259 -7.29 -0.02 -6.21
N TRP A 260 -8.10 0.33 -5.22
CA TRP A 260 -8.37 1.71 -4.86
C TRP A 260 -8.11 1.95 -3.39
N ASN A 261 -7.64 3.14 -3.03
CA ASN A 261 -7.33 3.54 -1.66
C ASN A 261 -7.89 4.93 -1.36
N THR A 262 -8.85 5.04 -0.45
CA THR A 262 -9.46 6.31 -0.05
C THR A 262 -8.95 6.73 1.32
N LEU A 263 -8.36 7.93 1.40
CA LEU A 263 -7.80 8.50 2.61
C LEU A 263 -8.81 9.42 3.31
N ILE A 264 -9.05 9.21 4.61
CA ILE A 264 -10.00 10.01 5.40
C ILE A 264 -9.30 10.94 6.39
N VAL A 265 -8.14 10.52 6.91
CA VAL A 265 -7.34 11.31 7.86
C VAL A 265 -5.87 11.20 7.51
N GLY A 266 -5.13 12.31 7.64
CA GLY A 266 -3.68 12.39 7.48
C GLY A 266 -3.23 12.49 6.03
N ARG A 267 -1.95 12.24 5.79
CA ARG A 267 -1.32 12.26 4.45
C ARG A 267 -0.53 10.97 4.20
N LYS A 268 -0.58 10.48 2.97
CA LYS A 268 0.20 9.32 2.51
C LYS A 268 1.09 9.73 1.35
N ARG A 269 2.39 9.46 1.43
CA ARG A 269 3.33 9.59 0.30
C ARG A 269 3.33 8.29 -0.48
N TRP A 270 3.16 8.41 -1.79
CA TRP A 270 3.12 7.29 -2.73
C TRP A 270 4.30 7.35 -3.68
N VAL A 271 4.78 6.18 -4.05
CA VAL A 271 5.71 5.99 -5.16
C VAL A 271 5.24 4.82 -6.00
N LEU A 272 5.18 5.02 -7.31
CA LEU A 272 4.68 4.05 -8.28
C LEU A 272 5.70 3.87 -9.41
N PHE A 273 5.84 2.64 -9.89
CA PHE A 273 6.65 2.29 -11.06
C PHE A 273 5.84 1.48 -12.07
N PRO A 274 5.95 1.80 -13.37
CA PRO A 274 5.21 1.12 -14.43
C PRO A 274 5.46 -0.40 -14.49
N PRO A 275 4.47 -1.19 -14.95
CA PRO A 275 4.54 -2.66 -15.00
C PRO A 275 5.60 -3.21 -15.96
N HIS A 276 6.02 -2.45 -16.98
CA HIS A 276 7.04 -2.90 -17.94
C HIS A 276 8.45 -2.87 -17.37
N LEU A 277 8.68 -2.20 -16.23
CA LEU A 277 10.01 -2.09 -15.66
C LEU A 277 10.47 -3.43 -15.04
N PRO A 278 11.74 -3.83 -15.30
CA PRO A 278 12.27 -5.06 -14.74
C PRO A 278 12.24 -5.06 -13.21
N LYS A 279 11.80 -6.18 -12.61
CA LYS A 279 11.73 -6.34 -11.14
C LYS A 279 13.05 -6.01 -10.43
N ASN A 280 14.19 -6.38 -11.01
CA ASN A 280 15.52 -6.14 -10.45
C ASN A 280 15.96 -4.67 -10.50
N LEU A 281 15.33 -3.85 -11.34
CA LEU A 281 15.52 -2.41 -11.35
C LEU A 281 14.73 -1.78 -10.21
N VAL A 282 13.40 -1.96 -10.20
CA VAL A 282 12.50 -1.29 -9.24
C VAL A 282 12.74 -1.73 -7.78
N ASN A 283 13.13 -2.99 -7.55
CA ASN A 283 13.40 -3.46 -6.19
C ASN A 283 14.72 -2.94 -5.61
N GLY A 284 15.55 -2.29 -6.42
CA GLY A 284 16.78 -1.63 -5.98
C GLY A 284 17.78 -2.54 -5.26
N LYS A 285 17.69 -3.88 -5.34
CA LYS A 285 18.50 -4.80 -4.51
C LYS A 285 20.01 -4.58 -4.59
N LYS A 286 20.50 -4.09 -5.73
CA LYS A 286 21.92 -3.76 -5.95
C LYS A 286 22.37 -2.49 -5.19
N HIS A 287 21.43 -1.67 -4.76
CA HIS A 287 21.67 -0.39 -4.09
C HIS A 287 21.45 -0.46 -2.56
N VAL A 288 21.05 -1.63 -2.03
CA VAL A 288 20.98 -1.86 -0.58
C VAL A 288 22.40 -1.93 -0.03
N ARG A 289 22.67 -1.24 1.08
CA ARG A 289 23.99 -1.21 1.73
C ARG A 289 23.94 -1.94 3.07
N GLY A 290 25.01 -2.63 3.43
CA GLY A 290 25.21 -3.22 4.75
C GLY A 290 24.04 -4.07 5.26
N ASP A 291 23.57 -3.76 6.45
CA ASP A 291 22.48 -4.42 7.16
C ASP A 291 21.22 -3.57 7.31
N GLU A 292 20.99 -2.65 6.37
CA GLU A 292 19.79 -1.81 6.31
C GLU A 292 18.48 -2.62 6.44
N ASP A 293 17.51 -2.03 7.13
CA ASP A 293 16.16 -2.57 7.26
C ASP A 293 15.40 -2.41 5.93
N ASP A 294 14.37 -3.24 5.72
CA ASP A 294 13.59 -3.28 4.48
C ASP A 294 12.17 -2.72 4.62
N GLU A 295 11.93 -1.94 5.68
CA GLU A 295 10.65 -1.29 5.99
C GLU A 295 10.35 -0.09 5.08
N ALA A 296 9.09 0.37 5.09
CA ALA A 296 8.65 1.45 4.22
C ALA A 296 9.46 2.75 4.45
N VAL A 297 9.71 3.11 5.71
CA VAL A 297 10.52 4.29 6.05
C VAL A 297 11.93 4.21 5.44
N ASN A 298 12.61 3.06 5.54
CA ASN A 298 13.93 2.82 4.96
C ASN A 298 13.90 2.86 3.43
N TYR A 299 12.83 2.34 2.82
CA TYR A 299 12.65 2.42 1.38
C TYR A 299 12.63 3.88 0.90
N PHE A 300 11.82 4.74 1.53
CA PHE A 300 11.68 6.14 1.13
C PHE A 300 12.92 6.98 1.52
N MET A 301 13.55 6.69 2.66
CA MET A 301 14.71 7.44 3.16
C MET A 301 16.01 7.09 2.43
N ASP A 302 16.24 5.82 2.14
CA ASP A 302 17.55 5.32 1.74
C ASP A 302 17.54 4.72 0.35
N LEU A 303 16.65 3.76 0.10
CA LEU A 303 16.70 2.99 -1.14
C LEU A 303 16.20 3.78 -2.35
N LEU A 304 15.06 4.47 -2.23
CA LEU A 304 14.46 5.24 -3.30
C LEU A 304 15.37 6.38 -3.79
N PRO A 305 15.97 7.22 -2.91
CA PRO A 305 16.90 8.25 -3.36
C PRO A 305 18.14 7.69 -4.08
N ARG A 306 18.68 6.56 -3.60
CA ARG A 306 19.80 5.89 -4.29
C ARG A 306 19.39 5.33 -5.64
N LEU A 307 18.22 4.73 -5.73
CA LEU A 307 17.68 4.21 -6.99
C LEU A 307 17.51 5.35 -8.01
N LYS A 308 16.95 6.49 -7.59
CA LYS A 308 16.78 7.70 -8.42
C LYS A 308 18.11 8.32 -8.84
N ARG A 309 19.12 8.37 -7.98
CA ARG A 309 20.46 8.86 -8.37
C ARG A 309 21.14 7.94 -9.38
N ALA A 310 20.93 6.63 -9.27
CA ALA A 310 21.57 5.64 -10.14
C ALA A 310 20.90 5.51 -11.52
N ASN A 311 19.72 6.08 -11.74
CA ASN A 311 18.95 5.89 -12.98
C ASN A 311 18.25 7.18 -13.39
N PRO A 312 18.34 7.60 -14.66
CA PRO A 312 17.64 8.79 -15.15
C PRO A 312 16.11 8.69 -14.95
N PRO A 313 15.41 9.84 -14.74
CA PRO A 313 13.95 9.88 -14.59
C PRO A 313 13.19 9.16 -15.72
N GLU A 314 13.68 9.25 -16.96
CA GLU A 314 13.08 8.64 -18.16
C GLU A 314 13.14 7.11 -18.12
N THR A 315 14.12 6.56 -17.40
CA THR A 315 14.31 5.10 -17.23
C THR A 315 13.41 4.56 -16.12
N LEU A 316 13.35 5.25 -14.97
CA LEU A 316 12.53 4.79 -13.84
C LEU A 316 11.05 5.12 -14.01
N GLN A 317 10.72 6.19 -14.75
CA GLN A 317 9.35 6.69 -14.91
C GLN A 317 8.60 6.72 -13.58
N CYS A 318 9.32 7.08 -12.53
CA CYS A 318 8.87 7.00 -11.16
C CYS A 318 7.80 8.06 -10.95
N ILE A 319 6.60 7.67 -10.55
CA ILE A 319 5.54 8.60 -10.18
C ILE A 319 5.58 8.75 -8.67
N GLU A 320 5.67 9.98 -8.18
CA GLU A 320 5.68 10.26 -6.74
C GLU A 320 4.69 11.38 -6.40
N PHE A 321 3.92 11.21 -5.32
CA PHE A 321 2.92 12.20 -4.93
C PHE A 321 2.47 12.04 -3.48
N MET A 322 1.85 13.10 -2.94
CA MET A 322 1.12 13.07 -1.68
C MET A 322 -0.36 12.83 -1.91
N GLN A 323 -0.96 11.90 -1.21
CA GLN A 323 -2.41 11.75 -1.09
C GLN A 323 -2.91 12.54 0.13
N TYR A 324 -4.00 13.27 -0.06
CA TYR A 324 -4.66 14.10 0.96
C TYR A 324 -6.02 13.51 1.39
N PRO A 325 -6.58 13.94 2.53
CA PRO A 325 -7.92 13.53 2.95
C PRO A 325 -8.98 13.85 1.90
N GLY A 326 -9.90 12.92 1.65
CA GLY A 326 -10.92 13.02 0.58
C GLY A 326 -10.49 12.35 -0.73
N GLU A 327 -9.18 12.21 -0.96
CA GLU A 327 -8.65 11.66 -2.20
C GLU A 327 -8.69 10.12 -2.23
N THR A 328 -9.07 9.59 -3.40
CA THR A 328 -9.03 8.17 -3.72
C THR A 328 -8.00 7.91 -4.81
N VAL A 329 -6.99 7.10 -4.51
CA VAL A 329 -5.98 6.66 -5.48
C VAL A 329 -6.47 5.40 -6.19
N TYR A 330 -6.46 5.38 -7.51
CA TYR A 330 -6.61 4.18 -8.33
C TYR A 330 -5.23 3.63 -8.75
N ILE A 331 -5.00 2.35 -8.47
CA ILE A 331 -3.77 1.63 -8.79
C ILE A 331 -4.12 0.49 -9.77
N PRO A 332 -3.72 0.59 -11.05
CA PRO A 332 -3.92 -0.48 -12.02
C PRO A 332 -3.10 -1.72 -11.65
N GLY A 333 -3.57 -2.90 -12.08
CA GLY A 333 -2.89 -4.14 -11.79
C GLY A 333 -1.50 -4.17 -12.42
N GLY A 334 -0.50 -4.65 -11.67
CA GLY A 334 0.88 -4.76 -12.17
C GLY A 334 1.79 -3.56 -11.92
N TRP A 335 1.26 -2.44 -11.42
CA TRP A 335 2.08 -1.31 -10.98
C TRP A 335 2.77 -1.60 -9.65
N TRP A 336 4.10 -1.48 -9.63
CA TRP A 336 4.85 -1.55 -8.36
C TRP A 336 4.58 -0.30 -7.56
N HIS A 337 4.30 -0.45 -6.27
CA HIS A 337 4.01 0.71 -5.44
C HIS A 337 4.45 0.51 -3.99
N ALA A 338 4.84 1.62 -3.35
CA ALA A 338 5.09 1.71 -1.92
C ALA A 338 4.35 2.91 -1.34
N VAL A 339 3.98 2.82 -0.07
CA VAL A 339 3.18 3.84 0.63
C VAL A 339 3.80 4.15 1.97
N PHE A 340 3.94 5.43 2.28
CA PHE A 340 4.50 5.92 3.53
C PHE A 340 3.53 6.88 4.21
N ASN A 341 3.16 6.60 5.46
CA ASN A 341 2.27 7.44 6.24
C ASN A 341 3.07 8.61 6.82
N VAL A 342 2.83 9.80 6.27
CA VAL A 342 3.52 11.02 6.69
C VAL A 342 2.95 11.54 8.01
N ASP A 343 1.63 11.44 8.17
CA ASP A 343 0.92 11.73 9.40
C ASP A 343 0.31 10.44 9.99
N ASP A 344 -0.39 10.57 11.11
CA ASP A 344 -1.33 9.54 11.54
C ASP A 344 -2.49 9.46 10.55
N THR A 345 -2.73 8.27 10.00
CA THR A 345 -3.69 8.06 8.91
C THR A 345 -4.84 7.14 9.27
N VAL A 346 -6.00 7.40 8.65
CA VAL A 346 -7.14 6.49 8.59
C VAL A 346 -7.59 6.38 7.15
N ALA A 347 -7.68 5.16 6.62
CA ALA A 347 -8.05 4.90 5.24
C ALA A 347 -8.83 3.59 5.08
N VAL A 348 -9.44 3.41 3.92
CA VAL A 348 -9.98 2.14 3.46
C VAL A 348 -9.48 1.86 2.05
N THR A 349 -9.13 0.61 1.78
CA THR A 349 -8.63 0.18 0.46
C THR A 349 -9.29 -1.12 0.06
N GLN A 350 -9.53 -1.31 -1.23
CA GLN A 350 -9.97 -2.60 -1.76
C GLN A 350 -9.26 -2.96 -3.05
N ASN A 351 -9.01 -4.25 -3.20
CA ASN A 351 -8.58 -4.87 -4.43
C ASN A 351 -9.79 -5.40 -5.17
N TYR A 352 -9.83 -5.22 -6.48
CA TYR A 352 -10.97 -5.63 -7.29
C TYR A 352 -10.53 -6.19 -8.64
N CYS A 353 -11.41 -7.03 -9.20
CA CYS A 353 -11.30 -7.53 -10.55
C CYS A 353 -12.51 -7.04 -11.33
N SER A 354 -12.25 -6.31 -12.41
CA SER A 354 -13.24 -5.87 -13.38
C SER A 354 -13.00 -6.56 -14.72
N SER A 355 -13.94 -6.39 -15.64
CA SER A 355 -13.86 -6.80 -17.03
C SER A 355 -12.60 -6.25 -17.72
N GLN A 356 -12.09 -5.08 -17.33
CA GLN A 356 -10.92 -4.46 -17.94
C GLN A 356 -9.62 -5.18 -17.54
N ASN A 357 -9.45 -5.55 -16.27
CA ASN A 357 -8.24 -6.24 -15.77
C ASN A 357 -8.36 -7.79 -15.76
N PHE A 358 -9.55 -8.32 -16.08
CA PHE A 358 -9.84 -9.75 -16.05
C PHE A 358 -8.80 -10.63 -16.78
N PRO A 359 -8.28 -10.29 -17.98
CA PRO A 359 -7.31 -11.14 -18.65
C PRO A 359 -6.02 -11.39 -17.85
N ALA A 360 -5.54 -10.38 -17.12
CA ALA A 360 -4.37 -10.51 -16.26
C ALA A 360 -4.71 -11.29 -14.99
N VAL A 361 -5.84 -10.94 -14.35
CA VAL A 361 -6.30 -11.59 -13.12
C VAL A 361 -6.58 -13.07 -13.32
N TRP A 362 -7.25 -13.43 -14.42
CA TRP A 362 -7.53 -14.82 -14.80
C TRP A 362 -6.25 -15.64 -14.91
N ARG A 363 -5.25 -15.15 -15.66
CA ARG A 363 -3.98 -15.86 -15.86
C ARG A 363 -3.23 -16.09 -14.55
N LYS A 364 -3.19 -15.08 -13.67
CA LYS A 364 -2.56 -15.19 -12.35
C LYS A 364 -3.34 -16.15 -11.45
N THR A 365 -4.66 -16.04 -11.44
CA THR A 365 -5.56 -16.87 -10.60
C THR A 365 -5.53 -18.33 -11.01
N ARG A 366 -5.63 -18.65 -12.31
CA ARG A 366 -5.59 -20.04 -12.77
C ARG A 366 -4.25 -20.70 -12.47
N GLY A 367 -3.15 -19.95 -12.49
CA GLY A 367 -1.82 -20.43 -12.13
C GLY A 367 -1.62 -20.61 -10.63
N GLY A 368 -2.01 -19.62 -9.82
CA GLY A 368 -1.76 -19.58 -8.38
C GLY A 368 -2.83 -20.26 -7.51
N ARG A 369 -4.10 -20.23 -7.93
CA ARG A 369 -5.26 -20.73 -7.17
C ARG A 369 -6.15 -21.65 -8.00
N LYS A 370 -5.58 -22.77 -8.43
CA LYS A 370 -6.17 -23.73 -9.38
C LYS A 370 -7.62 -24.15 -9.06
N ARG A 371 -7.92 -24.49 -7.81
CA ARG A 371 -9.28 -24.89 -7.37
C ARG A 371 -10.28 -23.73 -7.48
N MET A 372 -9.86 -22.54 -7.02
CA MET A 372 -10.66 -21.32 -7.11
C MET A 372 -10.94 -20.95 -8.56
N ALA A 373 -9.94 -21.03 -9.43
CA ALA A 373 -10.10 -20.72 -10.86
C ALA A 373 -11.11 -21.64 -11.56
N GLY A 374 -11.12 -22.94 -11.23
CA GLY A 374 -12.13 -23.87 -11.74
C GLY A 374 -13.55 -23.47 -11.30
N LYS A 375 -13.74 -23.17 -10.01
CA LYS A 375 -15.03 -22.68 -9.49
C LYS A 375 -15.44 -21.36 -10.14
N TRP A 376 -14.49 -20.46 -10.33
CA TRP A 376 -14.72 -19.14 -10.89
C TRP A 376 -15.18 -19.22 -12.34
N LEU A 377 -14.54 -20.06 -13.17
CA LEU A 377 -14.97 -20.30 -14.55
C LEU A 377 -16.41 -20.79 -14.63
N ASN A 378 -16.77 -21.80 -13.84
CA ASN A 378 -18.15 -22.32 -13.79
C ASN A 378 -19.17 -21.24 -13.39
N LYS A 379 -18.78 -20.29 -12.53
CA LYS A 379 -19.64 -19.17 -12.12
C LYS A 379 -19.72 -18.11 -13.22
N LEU A 380 -18.64 -17.85 -13.93
CA LEU A 380 -18.64 -16.95 -15.08
C LEU A 380 -19.53 -17.48 -16.21
N GLU A 381 -19.52 -18.79 -16.49
CA GLU A 381 -20.38 -19.39 -17.54
C GLU A 381 -21.87 -19.08 -17.36
N THR A 382 -22.30 -18.86 -16.12
CA THR A 382 -23.70 -18.53 -15.79
C THR A 382 -23.96 -17.04 -15.62
N HIS A 383 -23.01 -16.27 -15.07
CA HIS A 383 -23.22 -14.86 -14.72
C HIS A 383 -22.63 -13.87 -15.74
N ASN A 384 -21.59 -14.28 -16.47
CA ASN A 384 -20.95 -13.50 -17.52
C ASN A 384 -20.32 -14.42 -18.58
N PRO A 385 -21.14 -14.96 -19.51
CA PRO A 385 -20.67 -15.94 -20.51
C PRO A 385 -19.57 -15.40 -21.43
N GLU A 386 -19.53 -14.10 -21.68
CA GLU A 386 -18.50 -13.46 -22.51
C GLU A 386 -17.13 -13.55 -21.83
N LEU A 387 -17.04 -13.26 -20.53
CA LEU A 387 -15.79 -13.41 -19.77
C LEU A 387 -15.39 -14.89 -19.62
N ALA A 388 -16.36 -15.82 -19.54
CA ALA A 388 -16.07 -17.25 -19.54
C ALA A 388 -15.47 -17.72 -20.88
N ALA A 389 -16.01 -17.24 -22.00
CA ALA A 389 -15.49 -17.50 -23.33
C ALA A 389 -14.07 -16.93 -23.48
N LEU A 390 -13.84 -15.69 -23.01
CA LEU A 390 -12.52 -15.08 -22.97
C LEU A 390 -11.53 -15.91 -22.12
N ALA A 391 -11.92 -16.35 -20.92
CA ALA A 391 -11.10 -17.19 -20.07
C ALA A 391 -10.69 -18.51 -20.75
N THR A 392 -11.63 -19.13 -21.46
CA THR A 392 -11.40 -20.37 -22.23
C THR A 392 -10.46 -20.13 -23.41
N GLU A 393 -10.65 -19.03 -24.14
CA GLU A 393 -9.77 -18.63 -25.23
C GLU A 393 -8.35 -18.32 -24.74
N LEU A 394 -8.21 -17.65 -23.60
CA LEU A 394 -6.92 -17.42 -22.94
C LEU A 394 -6.26 -18.72 -22.51
N ASN A 395 -7.03 -19.73 -22.07
CA ASN A 395 -6.48 -21.05 -21.76
C ASN A 395 -5.95 -21.72 -23.02
N ARG A 396 -6.71 -21.67 -24.12
CA ARG A 396 -6.32 -22.23 -25.40
C ARG A 396 -5.05 -21.59 -25.96
N LYS A 397 -4.98 -20.25 -25.99
CA LYS A 397 -3.82 -19.48 -26.45
C LYS A 397 -2.56 -19.82 -25.66
N ASP A 398 -2.69 -19.91 -24.34
CA ASP A 398 -1.54 -20.13 -23.45
C ASP A 398 -1.26 -21.64 -23.25
N LYS A 399 -1.95 -22.53 -23.99
CA LYS A 399 -1.91 -24.00 -23.84
C LYS A 399 -2.09 -24.45 -22.39
N TYR A 400 -2.89 -23.70 -21.63
CA TYR A 400 -3.14 -23.95 -20.23
C TYR A 400 -4.26 -24.98 -20.04
N VAL A 401 -3.98 -26.04 -19.29
CA VAL A 401 -4.96 -27.06 -18.94
C VAL A 401 -5.51 -26.78 -17.54
N MET A 402 -6.83 -26.58 -17.45
CA MET A 402 -7.52 -26.34 -16.19
C MET A 402 -7.39 -27.53 -15.23
N TYR A 403 -7.40 -27.23 -13.94
CA TYR A 403 -7.37 -28.23 -12.88
C TYR A 403 -8.67 -29.05 -12.84
N SER A 404 -8.54 -30.38 -12.79
CA SER A 404 -9.63 -31.32 -12.56
C SER A 404 -9.28 -32.26 -11.39
N LYS A 405 -10.24 -32.46 -10.46
CA LYS A 405 -10.06 -33.34 -9.30
C LYS A 405 -9.76 -34.79 -9.72
N GLU A 406 -10.33 -35.25 -10.84
CA GLU A 406 -10.18 -36.61 -11.36
C GLU A 406 -8.77 -36.94 -11.87
N ARG A 407 -7.98 -35.94 -12.30
CA ARG A 407 -6.58 -36.18 -12.71
C ARG A 407 -5.61 -36.21 -11.55
N SER A 408 -5.94 -35.62 -10.40
CA SER A 408 -5.07 -35.74 -9.21
C SER A 408 -5.12 -37.12 -8.56
N SER A 409 -6.27 -37.80 -8.61
CA SER A 409 -6.39 -39.19 -8.09
C SER A 409 -5.65 -40.21 -8.96
N LYS A 410 -5.60 -40.00 -10.30
CA LYS A 410 -4.81 -40.84 -11.22
C LYS A 410 -3.29 -40.68 -11.06
N LYS A 411 -2.80 -39.55 -10.54
CA LYS A 411 -1.37 -39.35 -10.23
C LYS A 411 -0.97 -39.93 -8.86
N SER A 412 -1.91 -40.11 -7.93
CA SER A 412 -1.67 -40.80 -6.66
C SER A 412 -1.83 -42.32 -6.75
N SER A 413 -2.42 -42.85 -7.83
CA SER A 413 -2.64 -44.29 -8.02
C SER A 413 -1.54 -45.02 -8.79
N SER A 414 -0.45 -44.34 -9.19
CA SER A 414 0.63 -44.94 -9.98
C SER A 414 1.91 -45.26 -9.19
N SER A 415 1.85 -45.32 -7.86
CA SER A 415 3.01 -45.72 -7.05
C SER A 415 2.61 -46.49 -5.79
N SER A 416 2.31 -47.79 -5.93
CA SER A 416 2.65 -48.81 -4.92
C SER A 416 2.14 -50.19 -5.34
N SER A 417 3.04 -51.03 -5.83
CA SER A 417 2.87 -52.48 -5.86
C SER A 417 4.00 -53.14 -5.10
N HIS A 418 4.05 -52.99 -3.78
CA HIS A 418 4.81 -53.87 -2.89
C HIS A 418 4.02 -54.19 -1.61
N LYS A 419 3.74 -55.49 -1.43
CA LYS A 419 3.17 -56.09 -0.22
C LYS A 419 4.04 -55.79 1.01
N ARG A 420 3.42 -55.44 2.15
CA ARG A 420 3.68 -56.09 3.45
C ARG A 420 2.68 -55.70 4.56
N LYS A 421 2.07 -56.76 5.10
CA LYS A 421 1.53 -57.04 6.44
C LYS A 421 0.92 -55.92 7.32
N LYS A 422 -0.37 -56.14 7.59
CA LYS A 422 -1.18 -55.81 8.78
C LYS A 422 -0.39 -55.65 10.08
N LYS A 423 -0.56 -54.50 10.76
CA LYS A 423 -0.70 -54.39 12.22
C LYS A 423 -1.57 -53.16 12.54
N SER A 424 -2.51 -53.37 13.45
CA SER A 424 -3.56 -52.47 13.93
C SER A 424 -3.07 -51.48 14.98
N SER A 425 -3.53 -50.24 14.94
CA SER A 425 -3.96 -49.47 16.12
C SER A 425 -4.66 -48.18 15.67
N ASP A 426 -5.87 -47.96 16.19
CA ASP A 426 -6.66 -46.73 16.11
C ASP A 426 -5.86 -45.49 16.54
N SER A 427 -6.09 -44.38 15.85
CA SER A 427 -6.15 -43.01 16.42
C SER A 427 -6.68 -42.05 15.35
N GLU A 428 -7.70 -41.29 15.73
CA GLU A 428 -8.43 -40.30 14.95
C GLU A 428 -7.52 -39.13 14.53
N ASP A 429 -7.61 -38.68 13.26
CA ASP A 429 -6.90 -37.50 12.76
C ASP A 429 -7.89 -36.53 12.10
N GLU A 430 -8.25 -35.47 12.83
CA GLU A 430 -8.77 -34.23 12.28
C GLU A 430 -7.63 -33.43 11.65
N LEU A 431 -7.72 -33.10 10.35
CA LEU A 431 -6.77 -32.21 9.69
C LEU A 431 -7.44 -30.93 9.17
N GLN A 432 -7.11 -29.84 9.85
CA GLN A 432 -7.30 -28.45 9.46
C GLN A 432 -6.56 -28.12 8.14
N GLU A 433 -7.30 -27.60 7.16
CA GLU A 433 -6.77 -27.07 5.90
C GLU A 433 -6.30 -25.62 6.15
N SER A 434 -4.98 -25.40 6.20
CA SER A 434 -4.37 -24.08 6.39
C SER A 434 -4.24 -23.31 5.07
N SER A 435 -4.86 -22.14 5.05
CA SER A 435 -4.76 -21.10 4.01
C SER A 435 -3.32 -20.58 3.95
N ARG A 436 -2.59 -20.90 2.88
CA ARG A 436 -1.27 -20.32 2.58
C ARG A 436 -1.43 -19.22 1.54
N ASP A 437 -1.46 -17.97 2.00
CA ASP A 437 -1.04 -16.81 1.23
C ASP A 437 0.22 -16.26 1.87
N SER A 438 1.37 -16.62 1.30
CA SER A 438 2.65 -16.08 1.71
C SER A 438 2.93 -14.81 0.91
N HIS A 439 2.81 -13.64 1.56
CA HIS A 439 3.63 -12.50 1.21
C HIS A 439 5.08 -12.86 1.52
N HIS A 440 5.81 -13.27 0.49
CA HIS A 440 7.22 -13.62 0.62
C HIS A 440 8.05 -12.33 0.54
N SER A 441 8.14 -11.58 1.63
CA SER A 441 9.33 -10.79 1.92
C SER A 441 10.41 -11.77 2.35
N GLY A 442 11.54 -11.76 1.64
CA GLY A 442 12.61 -12.73 1.85
C GLY A 442 13.39 -12.44 3.13
N LYS A 443 12.87 -12.80 4.30
CA LYS A 443 13.66 -12.79 5.54
C LYS A 443 14.49 -14.07 5.66
N LYS A 444 15.79 -13.99 5.36
CA LYS A 444 16.76 -15.02 5.74
C LYS A 444 17.25 -14.75 7.16
N LYS A 445 17.19 -15.78 8.02
CA LYS A 445 17.88 -15.81 9.33
C LYS A 445 19.36 -15.46 9.15
N LYS A 446 19.82 -14.35 9.71
CA LYS A 446 21.24 -14.09 9.96
C LYS A 446 21.67 -15.00 11.10
N LYS A 447 22.55 -15.97 10.82
CA LYS A 447 23.32 -16.67 11.87
C LYS A 447 24.39 -15.69 12.36
N CYS A 448 24.33 -15.28 13.62
CA CYS A 448 25.50 -14.70 14.28
C CYS A 448 26.59 -15.77 14.36
N CYS A 449 27.76 -15.47 13.81
CA CYS A 449 29.00 -16.11 14.25
C CYS A 449 29.50 -15.31 15.46
N SER A 450 29.74 -16.04 16.54
CA SER A 450 30.47 -15.64 17.75
C SER A 450 31.87 -15.14 17.46
#